data_AF-A0A3A3GYS8-F1
#
_entry.id   AF-A0A3A3GYS8-F1
#
_cell.length_a   1.000
_cell.length_b   1.000
_cell.length_c   1.000
_cell.angle_alpha   90.00
_cell.angle_beta   90.00
_cell.angle_gamma   90.00
#
_symmetry.space_group_name_H-M   'P 1'
#
loop_
_entity.id
_entity.type
_entity.pdbx_description
1 polymer ?
#
loop_
_entity_poly.entity_id
_entity_poly.type
_entity_poly.pdbx_seq_one_letter_code
_entity_poly.pdbx_strand_id
1 'polypeptide(L)'
;MILSKRLSLPRFSDGDDMLPALPTPEAIEDWMFSGLAILQKYGVLLTLILSLMFLIFNRLAKAKKNPQVARFWSLLAWGMIFLTILFSILPYMILHFY
;
A
#
# COMPACT_ATOMS: atom_id res chain seq x y z
N MET A 1 56.40 -18.34 -34.99
CA MET A 1 54.97 -18.63 -35.23
C MET A 1 54.44 -19.40 -34.02
N ILE A 2 53.98 -18.70 -32.99
CA ILE A 2 53.31 -19.30 -31.83
C ILE A 2 52.01 -18.51 -31.65
N LEU A 3 50.92 -19.13 -32.10
CA LEU A 3 49.58 -18.58 -32.09
C LEU A 3 49.12 -18.41 -30.63
N SER A 4 49.06 -17.16 -30.15
CA SER A 4 48.34 -16.83 -28.93
C SER A 4 46.84 -16.99 -29.17
N LYS A 5 46.32 -18.22 -29.01
CA LYS A 5 44.89 -18.44 -28.84
C LYS A 5 44.49 -17.78 -27.52
N ARG A 6 44.09 -16.50 -27.59
CA ARG A 6 43.27 -15.88 -26.55
C ARG A 6 41.97 -16.67 -26.54
N LEU A 7 41.88 -17.60 -25.59
CA LEU A 7 40.62 -18.19 -25.15
C LEU A 7 39.80 -17.00 -24.65
N SER A 8 38.90 -16.48 -25.49
CA SER A 8 37.88 -15.53 -25.07
C SER A 8 36.91 -16.29 -24.20
N LEU A 9 37.26 -16.42 -22.91
CA LEU A 9 36.29 -16.70 -21.87
C LEU A 9 35.16 -15.67 -22.07
N PRO A 10 33.88 -16.09 -22.07
CA PRO A 10 32.80 -15.13 -22.14
C PRO A 10 33.04 -14.13 -21.02
N ARG A 11 33.07 -12.84 -21.36
CA ARG A 11 33.02 -11.78 -20.35
C ARG A 11 31.81 -12.12 -19.50
N PHE A 12 32.08 -12.50 -18.25
CA PHE A 12 31.07 -12.41 -17.23
C PHE A 12 30.58 -10.96 -17.31
N SER A 13 29.31 -10.85 -17.70
CA SER A 13 28.57 -9.62 -17.68
C SER A 13 28.57 -9.17 -16.22
N ASP A 14 29.44 -8.21 -15.89
CA ASP A 14 29.38 -7.49 -14.63
C ASP A 14 28.03 -6.79 -14.59
N GLY A 15 27.13 -7.30 -13.76
CA GLY A 15 25.79 -6.78 -13.59
C GLY A 15 24.84 -7.86 -13.12
N ASP A 16 25.13 -8.42 -11.95
CA ASP A 16 24.21 -9.00 -10.96
C ASP A 16 22.70 -8.96 -11.34
N ASP A 17 22.30 -9.80 -12.29
CA ASP A 17 20.91 -10.11 -12.64
C ASP A 17 20.26 -11.03 -11.58
N MET A 18 20.33 -10.66 -10.30
CA MET A 18 19.76 -11.51 -9.25
C MET A 18 19.16 -10.80 -8.02
N LEU A 19 19.03 -9.48 -8.05
CA LEU A 19 18.15 -8.75 -7.14
C LEU A 19 17.38 -7.70 -7.94
N PRO A 20 16.05 -7.59 -7.80
CA PRO A 20 15.31 -6.50 -8.43
C PRO A 20 15.94 -5.20 -7.95
N ALA A 21 16.45 -4.41 -8.91
CA ALA A 21 17.01 -3.09 -8.61
C ALA A 21 16.02 -2.33 -7.73
N LEU A 22 16.49 -1.86 -6.57
CA LEU A 22 15.68 -1.04 -5.68
C LEU A 22 15.10 0.12 -6.50
N PRO A 23 13.79 0.40 -6.40
CA PRO A 23 13.17 1.43 -7.22
C PRO A 23 13.89 2.76 -7.00
N THR A 24 14.16 3.48 -8.09
CA THR A 24 14.76 4.81 -8.01
C THR A 24 13.85 5.73 -7.19
N PRO A 25 14.40 6.72 -6.46
CA PRO A 25 13.60 7.61 -5.61
C PRO A 25 12.45 8.30 -6.37
N GLU A 26 12.69 8.69 -7.62
CA GLU A 26 11.70 9.27 -8.53
C GLU A 26 10.55 8.30 -8.83
N ALA A 27 10.85 7.02 -9.04
CA ALA A 27 9.82 6.00 -9.28
C ALA A 27 8.96 5.73 -8.03
N ILE A 28 9.52 5.89 -6.83
CA ILE A 28 8.78 5.78 -5.57
C ILE A 28 7.84 6.98 -5.40
N GLU A 29 8.32 8.18 -5.73
CA GLU A 29 7.56 9.43 -5.67
C GLU A 29 6.37 9.39 -6.66
N ASP A 30 6.61 9.02 -7.92
CA ASP A 30 5.57 8.87 -8.95
C ASP A 30 4.53 7.80 -8.57
N TRP A 31 4.97 6.68 -8.01
CA TRP A 31 4.07 5.63 -7.52
C TRP A 31 3.21 6.14 -6.35
N MET A 32 3.81 6.89 -5.43
CA MET A 32 3.11 7.46 -4.28
C MET A 32 2.07 8.50 -4.73
N PHE A 33 2.42 9.41 -5.63
CA PHE A 33 1.50 10.41 -6.18
C PHE A 33 0.37 9.78 -7.00
N SER A 34 0.69 8.77 -7.82
CA SER A 34 -0.32 8.01 -8.55
C SER A 34 -1.30 7.32 -7.59
N GLY A 35 -0.78 6.74 -6.49
CA GLY A 35 -1.58 6.16 -5.43
C GLY A 35 -2.49 7.19 -4.74
N LEU A 36 -1.96 8.37 -4.42
CA LEU A 36 -2.71 9.47 -3.80
C LEU A 36 -3.79 10.05 -4.72
N ALA A 37 -3.51 10.18 -6.01
CA ALA A 37 -4.48 10.66 -7.00
C ALA A 37 -5.65 9.68 -7.18
N ILE A 38 -5.36 8.37 -7.23
CA ILE A 38 -6.38 7.32 -7.23
C ILE A 38 -7.17 7.37 -5.93
N LEU A 39 -6.49 7.48 -4.79
CA LEU A 39 -7.13 7.55 -3.48
C LEU A 39 -8.05 8.78 -3.36
N GLN A 40 -7.66 9.93 -3.89
CA GLN A 40 -8.50 11.12 -3.94
C GLN A 40 -9.73 10.91 -4.83
N LYS A 41 -9.54 10.37 -6.04
CA LYS A 41 -10.63 10.14 -7.01
C LYS A 41 -11.67 9.15 -6.48
N TYR A 42 -11.22 8.08 -5.81
CA TYR A 42 -12.09 7.04 -5.28
C TYR A 42 -12.35 7.20 -3.78
N GLY A 43 -11.89 8.27 -3.14
CA GLY A 43 -11.96 8.45 -1.69
C GLY A 43 -13.40 8.44 -1.15
N VAL A 44 -14.35 8.99 -1.92
CA VAL A 44 -15.79 8.95 -1.60
C VAL A 44 -16.33 7.52 -1.66
N LEU A 45 -15.95 6.75 -2.69
CA LEU A 45 -16.35 5.35 -2.83
C LEU A 45 -15.76 4.50 -1.70
N LEU A 46 -14.49 4.75 -1.36
CA LEU A 46 -13.77 4.05 -0.30
C LEU A 46 -14.40 4.36 1.07
N THR A 47 -14.77 5.62 1.31
CA THR A 47 -15.52 6.04 2.51
C THR A 47 -16.87 5.33 2.62
N LEU A 48 -17.59 5.19 1.50
CA LEU A 48 -18.88 4.48 1.46
C LEU A 48 -18.72 2.99 1.80
N ILE A 49 -17.69 2.34 1.26
CA ILE A 49 -17.36 0.94 1.57
C ILE A 49 -17.00 0.79 3.05
N LEU A 50 -16.11 1.64 3.59
CA LEU A 50 -15.70 1.59 4.99
C LEU A 50 -16.90 1.83 5.94
N SER A 51 -17.82 2.73 5.59
CA SER A 51 -19.05 2.97 6.35
C SER A 51 -19.98 1.75 6.36
N LEU A 52 -20.15 1.08 5.22
CA LEU A 52 -20.89 -0.18 5.12
C LEU A 52 -20.26 -1.29 5.98
N MET A 53 -18.93 -1.43 5.93
CA MET A 53 -18.21 -2.39 6.76
C MET A 53 -18.33 -2.08 8.25
N PHE A 54 -18.29 -0.79 8.63
CA PHE A 54 -18.52 -0.35 10.00
C PHE A 54 -19.89 -0.80 10.52
N LEU A 55 -20.96 -0.63 9.73
CA LEU A 55 -22.30 -1.08 10.10
C LEU A 55 -22.36 -2.59 10.33
N ILE A 56 -21.72 -3.38 9.46
CA ILE A 56 -21.63 -4.84 9.59
C ILE A 56 -20.88 -5.23 10.87
N PHE A 57 -19.71 -4.65 11.12
CA PHE A 57 -18.91 -4.97 12.30
C PHE A 57 -19.57 -4.53 13.60
N ASN A 58 -20.26 -3.39 13.62
CA ASN A 58 -21.00 -2.91 14.79
C ASN A 58 -22.19 -3.84 15.10
N ARG A 59 -22.91 -4.30 14.06
CA ARG A 59 -23.98 -5.32 14.22
C ARG A 59 -23.42 -6.65 14.75
N LEU A 60 -22.30 -7.11 14.20
CA LEU A 60 -21.61 -8.33 14.65
C LEU A 60 -21.14 -8.21 16.10
N ALA A 61 -20.59 -7.07 16.51
CA ALA A 61 -20.16 -6.83 17.88
C ALA A 61 -21.32 -6.96 18.88
N LYS A 62 -22.49 -6.40 18.54
CA LYS A 62 -23.71 -6.50 19.38
C LYS A 62 -24.31 -7.90 19.43
N ALA A 63 -24.13 -8.70 18.38
CA ALA A 63 -24.66 -10.07 18.32
C ALA A 63 -23.86 -11.08 19.17
N LYS A 64 -22.63 -10.75 19.60
CA LYS A 64 -21.77 -11.66 20.35
C LYS A 64 -22.00 -11.56 21.86
N LYS A 65 -22.30 -12.70 22.49
CA LYS A 65 -22.43 -12.83 23.95
C LYS A 65 -21.08 -12.81 24.70
N ASN A 66 -19.98 -13.13 24.01
CA ASN A 66 -18.65 -13.12 24.63
C ASN A 66 -18.07 -11.68 24.64
N PRO A 67 -17.80 -11.10 25.82
CA PRO A 67 -17.35 -9.72 25.94
C PRO A 67 -15.97 -9.46 25.33
N GLN A 68 -15.06 -10.44 25.31
CA GLN A 68 -13.74 -10.26 24.68
C GLN A 68 -13.85 -10.14 23.16
N VAL A 69 -14.66 -11.00 22.55
CA VAL A 69 -14.91 -10.98 21.10
C VAL A 69 -15.66 -9.71 20.70
N ALA A 70 -16.64 -9.27 21.49
CA ALA A 70 -17.34 -8.01 21.25
C ALA A 70 -16.41 -6.79 21.28
N ARG A 71 -15.45 -6.75 22.22
CA ARG A 71 -14.42 -5.69 22.27
C ARG A 71 -13.51 -5.70 21.03
N PHE A 72 -13.09 -6.88 20.56
CA PHE A 72 -12.29 -7.00 19.34
C PHE A 72 -13.01 -6.43 18.12
N TRP A 73 -14.29 -6.81 17.90
CA TRP A 73 -15.09 -6.28 16.79
C TRP A 73 -15.35 -4.77 16.92
N SER A 74 -15.54 -4.27 18.14
CA SER A 74 -15.69 -2.85 18.39
C SER A 74 -14.40 -2.07 18.09
N LEU A 75 -13.24 -2.61 18.46
CA LEU A 75 -11.94 -2.00 18.14
C LEU A 75 -11.69 -1.99 16.63
N LEU A 76 -12.04 -3.06 15.92
CA LEU A 76 -12.02 -3.11 14.46
C LEU A 76 -12.91 -2.03 13.85
N ALA A 77 -14.13 -1.87 14.36
CA ALA A 77 -15.06 -0.84 13.88
C ALA A 77 -14.48 0.58 14.10
N TRP A 78 -13.88 0.85 15.27
CA TRP A 78 -13.18 2.11 15.52
C TRP A 78 -11.96 2.32 14.61
N GLY A 79 -11.19 1.26 14.35
CA GLY A 79 -10.06 1.28 13.41
C GLY A 79 -10.51 1.63 11.99
N MET A 80 -11.68 1.15 11.56
CA MET A 80 -12.25 1.49 10.25
C MET A 80 -12.64 2.97 10.16
N ILE A 81 -13.18 3.56 11.23
CA ILE A 81 -13.45 5.00 11.28
C ILE A 81 -12.14 5.78 11.17
N PHE A 82 -11.12 5.39 11.94
CA PHE A 82 -9.81 6.03 11.90
C PHE A 82 -9.18 5.96 10.49
N LEU A 83 -9.19 4.79 9.85
CA LEU A 83 -8.73 4.60 8.48
C LEU A 83 -9.51 5.46 7.48
N THR A 84 -10.83 5.60 7.68
CA THR A 84 -11.66 6.46 6.83
C THR A 84 -11.23 7.91 6.91
N ILE A 85 -11.02 8.43 8.13
CA ILE A 85 -10.56 9.79 8.37
C ILE A 85 -9.16 9.99 7.77
N LEU A 86 -8.25 9.04 8.01
CA LEU A 86 -6.89 9.09 7.48
C LEU A 86 -6.90 9.15 5.95
N PHE A 87 -7.58 8.21 5.28
CA PHE A 87 -7.65 8.19 3.81
C PHE A 87 -8.44 9.35 3.21
N SER A 88 -9.37 9.95 3.97
CA SER A 88 -10.04 11.19 3.54
C SER A 88 -9.16 12.42 3.66
N ILE A 89 -8.22 12.48 4.60
CA ILE A 89 -7.41 13.69 4.85
C ILE A 89 -6.05 13.62 4.15
N LEU A 90 -5.41 12.46 4.17
CA LEU A 90 -4.07 12.22 3.63
C LEU A 90 -3.88 12.71 2.18
N PRO A 91 -4.76 12.41 1.20
CA PRO A 91 -4.59 12.89 -0.16
C PRO A 91 -4.68 14.43 -0.26
N TYR A 92 -5.55 15.08 0.50
CA TYR A 92 -5.65 16.55 0.47
C TYR A 92 -4.48 17.23 1.15
N MET A 93 -3.94 16.66 2.22
CA MET A 93 -2.75 17.20 2.86
C MET A 93 -1.55 17.14 1.91
N ILE A 94 -1.29 15.99 1.29
CA ILE A 94 -0.09 15.78 0.48
C ILE A 94 -0.18 16.51 -0.87
N LEU A 95 -1.34 16.46 -1.55
CA LEU A 95 -1.55 17.13 -2.84
C LEU A 95 -1.76 18.64 -2.73
N HIS A 96 -1.91 19.20 -1.52
CA HIS A 96 -1.97 20.65 -1.36
C HIS A 96 -0.58 21.31 -1.30
N PHE A 97 0.44 20.58 -0.84
CA PHE A 97 1.82 21.08 -0.76
C PHE A 97 2.64 20.88 -2.04
N TYR A 98 2.06 20.22 -3.05
CA TYR A 98 2.62 20.00 -4.38
C TYR A 98 1.72 20.63 -5.44
#